data_AF-A0AAW5EF43-F1
#
_entry.id   AF-A0AAW5EF43-F1
#
_cell.length_a   1.000
_cell.length_b   1.000
_cell.length_c   1.000
_cell.angle_alpha   90.00
_cell.angle_beta   90.00
_cell.angle_gamma   90.00
#
_symmetry.space_group_name_H-M   'P 1'
#
loop_
_entity.id
_entity.type
_entity.pdbx_description
1 polymer ?
#
loop_
_entity_poly.entity_id
_entity_poly.type
_entity_poly.pdbx_seq_one_letter_code
_entity_poly.pdbx_strand_id
1 'polypeptide(L)'
;NVYVANYTLPIQSYQLSYSMQYSDNINMIEGYDNSFIKNTDTSLRHKIMLKKILHCTSKDKFSIYANLGIKDDVNEIDNFRLESSSGRYSSIASGVEYSTLAFGGFLFLNLEYEKGIPF
;
A
#
# COMPACT_ATOMS: atom_id res chain seq x y z
N ASN A 1 -6.15 12.02 9.91
CA ASN A 1 -4.68 12.04 9.93
C ASN A 1 -4.12 10.84 9.18
N VAL A 2 -2.82 10.85 8.88
CA VAL A 2 -2.13 9.71 8.24
C VAL A 2 -0.81 9.46 8.97
N TYR A 3 -0.61 8.23 9.43
CA TYR A 3 0.59 7.78 10.12
C TYR A 3 1.20 6.63 9.32
N VAL A 4 2.51 6.67 9.10
CA VAL A 4 3.21 5.67 8.30
C VAL A 4 4.48 5.24 9.03
N ALA A 5 4.67 3.93 9.15
CA ALA A 5 5.90 3.30 9.61
C ALA A 5 6.46 2.40 8.52
N ASN A 6 7.74 2.58 8.17
CA ASN A 6 8.42 1.79 7.16
C ASN A 6 9.69 1.19 7.75
N TYR A 7 9.94 -0.08 7.44
CA TYR A 7 11.19 -0.76 7.76
C TYR A 7 11.70 -1.49 6.52
N THR A 8 13.00 -1.40 6.26
CA THR A 8 13.63 -2.06 5.12
C THR A 8 14.93 -2.70 5.58
N LEU A 9 15.05 -4.00 5.34
CA LEU A 9 16.20 -4.82 5.67
C LEU A 9 16.87 -5.32 4.38
N PRO A 10 18.01 -4.73 3.97
CA PRO A 10 18.80 -5.25 2.87
C PRO A 10 19.63 -6.47 3.33
N ILE A 11 19.61 -7.55 2.55
CA ILE A 11 20.39 -8.77 2.78
C ILE A 11 21.00 -9.20 1.45
N GLN A 12 22.23 -8.75 1.17
CA GLN A 12 22.93 -8.99 -0.10
C GLN A 12 22.09 -8.58 -1.31
N SER A 13 21.70 -9.54 -2.15
CA SER A 13 20.84 -9.34 -3.31
C SER A 13 19.34 -9.34 -2.97
N TYR A 14 18.96 -9.56 -1.71
CA TYR A 14 17.57 -9.50 -1.26
C TYR A 14 17.30 -8.21 -0.48
N GLN A 15 16.04 -7.80 -0.48
CA GLN A 15 15.54 -6.71 0.33
C GLN A 15 14.15 -7.10 0.84
N LEU A 16 14.01 -7.18 2.16
CA LEU A 16 12.72 -7.33 2.83
C LEU A 16 12.25 -5.95 3.27
N SER A 17 11.04 -5.56 2.89
CA SER A 17 10.45 -4.28 3.28
C SER A 17 9.08 -4.51 3.91
N TYR A 18 8.81 -3.78 4.99
CA TYR A 18 7.51 -3.76 5.66
C TYR A 18 7.03 -2.32 5.77
N SER A 19 5.77 -2.10 5.46
CA SER A 19 5.10 -0.81 5.59
C SER A 19 3.79 -0.99 6.33
N MET A 20 3.56 -0.14 7.31
CA MET A 20 2.29 -0.01 8.01
C MET A 20 1.79 1.42 7.83
N GLN A 21 0.56 1.57 7.39
CA GLN A 21 -0.09 2.86 7.24
C GLN A 21 -1.43 2.83 7.97
N TYR A 22 -1.62 3.76 8.90
CA TYR A 22 -2.90 4.01 9.53
C TYR A 22 -3.40 5.38 9.08
N SER A 23 -4.66 5.47 8.67
CA SER A 23 -5.29 6.74 8.35
C SER A 23 -6.70 6.80 8.91
N ASP A 24 -7.03 7.94 9.47
CA ASP A 24 -8.36 8.28 9.97
C ASP A 24 -8.86 9.55 9.28
N ASN A 25 -10.15 9.61 8.99
CA ASN A 25 -10.81 10.80 8.50
C ASN A 25 -12.12 10.99 9.23
N ILE A 26 -12.42 12.23 9.61
CA ILE A 26 -13.68 12.59 10.25
C ILE A 26 -14.28 13.72 9.43
N ASN A 27 -15.43 13.46 8.83
CA ASN A 27 -16.21 14.44 8.10
C ASN A 27 -17.51 14.73 8.86
N MET A 28 -17.83 16.00 9.07
CA MET A 28 -19.13 16.42 9.57
C MET A 28 -19.97 16.87 8.39
N ILE A 29 -21.16 16.29 8.24
CA ILE A 29 -22.13 16.66 7.20
C ILE A 29 -23.27 17.38 7.89
N GLU A 30 -23.58 18.60 7.43
CA GLU A 30 -24.75 19.35 7.92
C GLU A 30 -26.05 18.63 7.51
N GLY A 31 -26.87 18.33 8.50
CA GLY A 31 -28.18 17.72 8.36
C GLY A 31 -29.33 18.74 8.48
N TYR A 32 -30.55 18.24 8.46
CA TYR A 32 -31.74 19.07 8.72
C TYR A 32 -31.78 19.52 10.18
N ASP A 33 -32.31 20.72 10.44
CA ASP A 33 -32.56 21.27 11.79
C ASP A 33 -31.30 21.37 12.69
N ASN A 34 -30.20 21.89 12.14
CA ASN A 34 -28.94 22.08 12.89
C ASN A 34 -28.29 20.77 13.42
N SER A 35 -28.70 19.61 12.89
CA SER A 35 -28.06 18.33 13.18
C SER A 35 -26.77 18.16 12.37
N PHE A 36 -25.81 17.41 12.91
CA PHE A 36 -24.58 17.04 12.21
C PHE A 36 -24.47 15.53 12.19
N ILE A 37 -24.22 14.99 11.00
CA ILE A 37 -23.91 13.58 10.80
C ILE A 37 -22.40 13.43 10.82
N LYS A 38 -21.88 12.62 11.74
CA LYS A 38 -20.45 12.33 11.87
C LYS A 38 -20.12 11.10 11.03
N ASN A 39 -19.41 11.30 9.93
CA ASN A 39 -18.81 10.21 9.16
C ASN A 39 -17.35 10.01 9.59
N THR A 40 -17.00 8.79 10.01
CA THR A 40 -15.65 8.41 10.42
C THR A 40 -15.16 7.27 9.55
N ASP A 41 -14.08 7.51 8.82
CA ASP A 41 -13.43 6.51 7.96
C ASP A 41 -12.07 6.18 8.57
N THR A 42 -11.81 4.91 8.87
CA THR A 42 -10.50 4.43 9.33
C THR A 42 -9.98 3.35 8.40
N SER A 43 -8.68 3.43 8.06
CA SER A 43 -8.01 2.47 7.18
C SER A 43 -6.67 2.09 7.80
N LEU A 44 -6.44 0.79 7.94
CA LEU A 44 -5.17 0.22 8.36
C LEU A 44 -4.64 -0.66 7.23
N ARG A 45 -3.43 -0.37 6.77
CA ARG A 45 -2.77 -1.06 5.66
C ARG A 45 -1.44 -1.63 6.10
N HIS A 46 -1.21 -2.88 5.76
CA HIS A 46 0.06 -3.57 5.91
C HIS A 46 0.55 -4.00 4.53
N LYS A 47 1.81 -3.72 4.21
CA LYS A 47 2.46 -4.20 2.99
C LYS A 47 3.80 -4.84 3.34
N ILE A 48 3.95 -6.10 2.96
CA ILE A 48 5.21 -6.85 3.08
C ILE A 48 5.73 -7.07 1.65
N MET A 49 6.97 -6.68 1.39
CA MET A 49 7.64 -6.84 0.10
C MET A 49 8.91 -7.65 0.27
N LEU A 50 9.08 -8.71 -0.53
CA LEU A 50 10.36 -9.37 -0.72
C LEU A 50 10.85 -9.09 -2.14
N LYS A 51 11.99 -8.41 -2.25
CA LYS A 51 12.64 -8.06 -3.52
C LYS A 51 13.96 -8.81 -3.65
N LYS A 52 14.27 -9.27 -4.85
CA LYS A 52 15.56 -9.88 -5.22
C LYS A 52 16.14 -9.16 -6.43
N ILE A 53 17.35 -8.65 -6.28
CA ILE A 53 18.19 -8.08 -7.33
C ILE A 53 18.81 -9.25 -8.08
N LEU A 54 18.45 -9.40 -9.35
CA LEU A 54 18.95 -10.48 -10.21
C LEU A 54 20.17 -10.05 -11.01
N HIS A 55 20.23 -8.77 -11.40
CA HIS A 55 21.34 -8.19 -12.13
C HIS A 55 21.60 -6.79 -11.62
N CYS A 56 22.87 -6.43 -11.46
CA CYS A 56 23.29 -5.08 -11.11
C CYS A 56 24.68 -4.81 -11.68
N THR A 57 24.80 -3.77 -12.49
CA THR A 57 26.07 -3.23 -12.98
C THR A 57 26.20 -1.77 -12.54
N SER A 58 27.22 -1.08 -13.04
CA SER A 58 27.37 0.37 -12.85
C SER A 58 26.35 1.21 -13.63
N LYS A 59 25.66 0.62 -14.62
CA LYS A 59 24.72 1.33 -15.50
C LYS A 59 23.28 0.89 -15.32
N ASP A 60 23.05 -0.36 -14.93
CA ASP A 60 21.70 -0.92 -14.86
C ASP A 60 21.48 -1.86 -13.67
N LYS A 61 20.20 -2.05 -13.35
CA LYS A 61 19.75 -2.93 -12.27
C LYS A 61 18.42 -3.55 -12.65
N PHE A 62 18.34 -4.88 -12.52
CA PHE A 62 17.14 -5.68 -12.72
C PHE A 62 16.79 -6.42 -11.44
N SER A 63 15.53 -6.31 -11.01
CA SER A 63 15.02 -6.95 -9.79
C SER A 63 13.65 -7.56 -10.03
N ILE A 64 13.34 -8.62 -9.30
CA ILE A 64 11.99 -9.16 -9.17
C ILE A 64 11.52 -8.95 -7.73
N TYR A 65 10.21 -8.87 -7.52
CA TYR A 65 9.65 -8.76 -6.19
C TYR A 65 8.29 -9.42 -6.08
N ALA A 66 7.91 -9.75 -4.85
CA ALA A 66 6.57 -10.17 -4.46
C ALA A 66 6.11 -9.34 -3.27
N ASN A 67 4.82 -8.98 -3.28
CA ASN A 67 4.16 -8.15 -2.28
C ASN A 67 2.95 -8.89 -1.70
N LEU A 68 2.76 -8.77 -0.40
CA LEU A 68 1.53 -9.11 0.29
C LEU A 68 0.95 -7.84 0.88
N GLY A 69 -0.29 -7.53 0.52
CA GLY A 69 -1.07 -6.41 1.03
C GLY A 69 -2.21 -6.91 1.91
N ILE A 70 -2.40 -6.30 3.07
CA ILE A 70 -3.59 -6.46 3.91
C ILE A 70 -4.13 -5.07 4.19
N LYS A 71 -5.43 -4.88 4.01
CA LYS A 71 -6.13 -3.62 4.25
C LYS A 71 -7.40 -3.88 5.04
N ASP A 72 -7.53 -3.21 6.17
CA ASP A 72 -8.71 -3.21 7.02
C ASP A 72 -9.32 -1.81 6.97
N ASP A 73 -10.53 -1.71 6.43
CA ASP A 73 -11.30 -0.46 6.39
C ASP A 73 -12.53 -0.56 7.30
N VAL A 74 -12.75 0.46 8.12
CA VAL A 74 -13.94 0.59 8.97
C VAL A 74 -14.52 1.98 8.76
N ASN A 75 -15.75 2.01 8.27
CA ASN A 75 -16.50 3.23 7.98
C ASN A 75 -17.74 3.29 8.86
N GLU A 76 -17.93 4.42 9.54
CA GLU A 76 -18.99 4.63 10.52
C GLU A 76 -19.75 5.93 10.23
N ILE A 77 -21.08 5.88 10.30
CA ILE A 77 -21.95 7.07 10.30
C ILE A 77 -22.62 7.15 11.67
N ASP A 78 -22.41 8.24 12.40
CA ASP A 78 -22.95 8.44 13.75
C ASP A 78 -22.63 7.28 14.72
N ASN A 79 -21.40 6.76 14.61
CA ASN A 79 -20.90 5.57 15.33
C ASN A 79 -21.65 4.27 14.97
N PHE A 80 -22.41 4.26 13.88
CA PHE A 80 -22.98 3.05 13.30
C PHE A 80 -22.09 2.56 12.15
N ARG A 81 -21.55 1.34 12.32
CA ARG A 81 -20.68 0.70 11.32
C ARG A 81 -21.46 0.36 10.05
N LEU A 82 -20.94 0.81 8.92
CA LEU A 82 -21.45 0.46 7.60
C LEU A 82 -20.83 -0.85 7.13
N GLU A 83 -21.51 -1.98 7.33
CA GLU A 83 -20.99 -3.30 6.92
C GLU A 83 -20.78 -3.42 5.41
N SER A 84 -21.54 -2.69 4.59
CA SER A 84 -21.33 -2.68 3.13
C SER A 84 -20.04 -1.96 2.70
N SER A 85 -19.48 -1.11 3.55
CA SER A 85 -18.32 -0.26 3.26
C SER A 85 -17.13 -0.58 4.17
N SER A 86 -17.33 -1.38 5.21
CA SER A 86 -16.30 -1.85 6.13
C SER A 86 -15.89 -3.27 5.72
N GLY A 87 -14.61 -3.47 5.46
CA GLY A 87 -14.14 -4.70 4.85
C GLY A 87 -12.68 -4.95 5.10
N ARG A 88 -12.32 -6.23 5.05
CA ARG A 88 -10.94 -6.69 5.12
C ARG A 88 -10.54 -7.26 3.77
N TYR A 89 -9.47 -6.72 3.21
CA TYR A 89 -8.99 -7.03 1.87
C TYR A 89 -7.56 -7.54 1.96
N SER A 90 -7.27 -8.61 1.23
CA SER A 90 -5.91 -9.11 1.03
C SER A 90 -5.57 -9.11 -0.44
N SER A 91 -4.31 -8.83 -0.76
CA SER A 91 -3.78 -8.93 -2.11
C SER A 91 -2.40 -9.54 -2.12
N ILE A 92 -2.09 -10.21 -3.23
CA ILE A 92 -0.74 -10.63 -3.57
C ILE A 92 -0.38 -9.98 -4.90
N ALA A 93 0.82 -9.41 -4.97
CA ALA A 93 1.37 -8.88 -6.20
C ALA A 93 2.74 -9.47 -6.48
N SER A 94 3.10 -9.57 -7.74
CA SER A 94 4.45 -9.88 -8.18
C SER A 94 4.83 -8.97 -9.34
N GLY A 95 6.10 -8.60 -9.40
CA GLY A 95 6.54 -7.67 -10.41
C GLY A 95 8.02 -7.72 -10.67
N VAL A 96 8.41 -6.99 -11.71
CA VAL A 96 9.79 -6.78 -12.11
C VAL A 96 10.10 -5.30 -12.18
N GLU A 97 11.33 -4.94 -11.83
CA GLU A 97 11.88 -3.60 -11.92
C GLU A 97 13.14 -3.62 -12.77
N TYR A 98 13.21 -2.72 -13.73
CA TYR A 98 14.43 -2.45 -14.48
C TYR A 98 14.75 -0.96 -14.40
N SER A 99 16.00 -0.64 -14.13
CA SER A 99 16.50 0.73 -14.12
C SER A 99 17.83 0.80 -14.85
N THR A 100 18.04 1.84 -15.66
CA THR A 100 19.28 2.02 -16.42
C THR A 100 19.58 3.48 -16.71
N LEU A 101 20.87 3.80 -16.91
CA LEU A 101 21.31 5.08 -17.46
C LEU A 101 21.35 4.98 -18.99
N ALA A 102 20.45 5.67 -19.67
CA ALA A 102 20.32 5.66 -21.13
C ALA A 102 20.05 7.06 -21.69
N PHE A 103 20.57 7.35 -22.89
CA PHE A 103 20.35 8.62 -23.61
C PHE A 103 20.72 9.90 -22.82
N GLY A 104 21.71 9.81 -21.93
CA GLY A 104 22.09 10.93 -21.05
C GLY A 104 21.14 11.15 -19.86
N GLY A 105 20.20 10.23 -19.61
CA GLY A 105 19.26 10.29 -18.49
C GLY A 105 19.07 8.95 -17.78
N PHE A 106 18.03 8.88 -16.94
CA PHE A 106 17.65 7.70 -16.17
C PHE A 106 16.32 7.15 -16.67
N LEU A 107 16.28 5.85 -16.97
CA LEU A 107 15.07 5.11 -17.34
C LEU A 107 14.70 4.16 -16.21
N PHE A 108 13.43 4.17 -15.80
CA PHE A 108 12.86 3.22 -14.84
C PHE A 108 11.60 2.57 -15.42
N LEU A 109 11.54 1.24 -15.33
CA LEU A 109 10.41 0.43 -15.74
C LEU A 109 10.01 -0.47 -14.58
N ASN A 110 8.71 -0.49 -14.27
CA ASN A 110 8.11 -1.41 -13.31
C ASN A 110 6.88 -2.04 -13.96
N LEU A 111 6.83 -3.37 -13.96
CA LEU A 111 5.65 -4.13 -14.37
C LEU A 111 5.21 -4.97 -13.17
N GLU A 112 3.99 -4.75 -12.70
CA GLU A 112 3.40 -5.45 -11.57
C GLU A 112 2.08 -6.11 -12.00
N TYR A 113 1.86 -7.32 -11.52
CA TYR A 113 0.57 -7.97 -11.55
C TYR A 113 0.09 -8.16 -10.11
N GLU A 114 -1.08 -7.60 -9.79
CA GLU A 114 -1.71 -7.70 -8.47
C GLU A 114 -3.05 -8.43 -8.58
N LYS A 115 -3.32 -9.32 -7.62
CA LYS A 115 -4.59 -10.02 -7.50
C LYS A 115 -5.08 -10.00 -6.06
N GLY A 116 -6.34 -9.61 -5.87
CA GLY A 116 -7.04 -9.75 -4.61
C GLY A 116 -7.24 -11.24 -4.26
N ILE A 117 -6.97 -11.60 -3.02
CA ILE A 117 -7.17 -12.95 -2.51
C ILE A 117 -8.25 -12.92 -1.41
N PRO A 118 -9.20 -13.87 -1.43
CA PRO A 118 -10.19 -13.99 -0.36
C PRO A 118 -9.50 -14.35 0.96
N PHE A 119 -10.09 -13.87 2.05
CA PHE A 119 -9.71 -14.25 3.40
C PHE A 119 -10.10 -15.69 3.73
#